data_AF-A0A7Y6KL17-F1
#
_entry.id   AF-A0A7Y6KL17-F1
#
_cell.length_a   1.000
_cell.length_b   1.000
_cell.length_c   1.000
_cell.angle_alpha   90.00
_cell.angle_beta   90.00
_cell.angle_gamma   90.00
#
_symmetry.space_group_name_H-M   'P 1'
#
loop_
_entity.id
_entity.type
_entity.pdbx_description
1 polymer ?
#
loop_
_entity_poly.entity_id
_entity_poly.type
_entity_poly.pdbx_seq_one_letter_code
_entity_poly.pdbx_strand_id
1 'polypeptide(L)'
;INHAFDLLYPQRAASHGEQVGLGACFAMHLRGAHQESLLMASILRRHGLPVLPEEIGFTVDEFVRAVDYAPQTRPGRFTVLEHLNLSTDQIRDAYADYAKTISS
;
A
#
# COMPACT_ATOMS: atom_id res chain seq x y z
N ILE A 1 -6.38 -2.84 -0.24
CA ILE A 1 -5.15 -3.04 0.56
C ILE A 1 -5.47 -3.05 2.05
N ASN A 2 -5.99 -1.97 2.67
CA ASN A 2 -6.38 -1.95 4.11
C ASN A 2 -7.05 -3.25 4.61
N HIS A 3 -8.20 -3.64 4.04
CA HIS A 3 -8.91 -4.84 4.54
C HIS A 3 -8.11 -6.15 4.44
N ALA A 4 -7.08 -6.21 3.59
CA ALA A 4 -6.19 -7.37 3.57
C ALA A 4 -5.31 -7.42 4.82
N PHE A 5 -4.86 -6.27 5.36
CA PHE A 5 -4.19 -6.23 6.65
C PHE A 5 -5.13 -6.70 7.77
N ASP A 6 -6.36 -6.20 7.80
CA ASP A 6 -7.35 -6.58 8.81
C ASP A 6 -7.62 -8.11 8.80
N LEU A 7 -7.67 -8.72 7.62
CA LEU A 7 -7.94 -10.16 7.45
C LEU A 7 -6.71 -11.03 7.72
N LEU A 8 -5.52 -10.64 7.25
CA LEU A 8 -4.30 -11.43 7.39
C LEU A 8 -3.64 -11.27 8.76
N TYR A 9 -3.80 -10.10 9.40
CA TYR A 9 -3.12 -9.75 10.64
C TYR A 9 -4.08 -9.13 11.68
N PRO A 10 -5.17 -9.83 12.06
CA PRO A 10 -6.26 -9.26 12.86
C PRO A 10 -5.85 -8.79 14.26
N GLN A 11 -4.72 -9.27 14.79
CA GLN A 11 -4.21 -8.94 16.12
C GLN A 11 -3.16 -7.81 16.10
N ARG A 12 -2.71 -7.38 14.91
CA ARG A 12 -1.68 -6.34 14.71
C ARG A 12 -2.21 -5.16 13.89
N ALA A 13 -3.54 -5.00 13.83
CA ALA A 13 -4.16 -3.96 13.04
C ALA A 13 -3.74 -2.56 13.54
N ALA A 14 -3.00 -1.82 12.71
CA ALA A 14 -2.79 -0.38 12.87
C ALA A 14 -4.11 0.38 12.63
N SER A 15 -4.14 1.69 12.88
CA SER A 15 -5.37 2.48 12.66
C SER A 15 -5.86 2.34 11.22
N HIS A 16 -7.18 2.19 11.04
CA HIS A 16 -7.79 2.07 9.70
C HIS A 16 -7.39 3.23 8.78
N GLY A 17 -7.37 4.46 9.31
CA GLY A 17 -6.99 5.64 8.53
C GLY A 17 -5.53 5.61 8.06
N GLU A 18 -4.62 5.11 8.90
CA GLU A 18 -3.18 5.00 8.60
C GLU A 18 -2.93 3.98 7.48
N GLN A 19 -3.53 2.79 7.61
CA GLN A 19 -3.46 1.74 6.60
C GLN A 19 -4.08 2.17 5.27
N VAL A 20 -5.23 2.88 5.30
CA VAL A 20 -5.84 3.45 4.09
C VAL A 20 -4.93 4.49 3.46
N GLY A 21 -4.32 5.40 4.23
CA GLY A 21 -3.42 6.43 3.72
C GLY A 21 -2.19 5.85 3.01
N LEU A 22 -1.49 4.92 3.67
CA LEU A 22 -0.38 4.14 3.10
C LEU A 22 -0.80 3.43 1.81
N GLY A 23 -1.88 2.65 1.88
CA GLY A 23 -2.37 1.87 0.74
C GLY A 23 -2.81 2.74 -0.44
N ALA A 24 -3.37 3.93 -0.18
CA ALA A 24 -3.77 4.88 -1.20
C ALA A 24 -2.57 5.49 -1.94
N CYS A 25 -1.51 5.85 -1.22
CA CYS A 25 -0.28 6.35 -1.85
C CYS A 25 0.33 5.29 -2.77
N PHE A 26 0.45 4.05 -2.30
CA PHE A 26 0.96 2.95 -3.12
C PHE A 26 0.06 2.66 -4.33
N ALA A 27 -1.26 2.67 -4.17
CA ALA A 27 -2.19 2.48 -5.29
C ALA A 27 -2.10 3.61 -6.34
N MET A 28 -1.83 4.86 -5.91
CA MET A 28 -1.56 5.99 -6.81
C MET A 28 -0.26 5.80 -7.59
N HIS A 29 0.78 5.28 -6.94
CA HIS A 29 2.01 4.92 -7.62
C HIS A 29 1.78 3.82 -8.68
N LEU A 30 1.07 2.74 -8.35
CA LEU A 30 0.77 1.65 -9.28
C LEU A 30 0.02 2.09 -10.54
N ARG A 31 -0.88 3.07 -10.43
CA ARG A 31 -1.60 3.61 -11.60
C ARG A 31 -0.79 4.63 -12.42
N GLY A 32 0.50 4.80 -12.12
CA GLY A 32 1.41 5.72 -12.82
C GLY A 32 1.34 7.19 -12.37
N ALA A 33 0.57 7.49 -11.32
CA ALA A 33 0.41 8.85 -10.80
C ALA A 33 1.49 9.15 -9.74
N HIS A 34 2.76 9.08 -10.15
CA HIS A 34 3.90 9.14 -9.25
C HIS A 34 4.02 10.48 -8.52
N GLN A 35 3.73 11.60 -9.19
CA GLN A 35 3.78 12.94 -8.60
C GLN A 35 2.71 13.13 -7.53
N GLU A 36 1.49 12.67 -7.81
CA GLU A 36 0.38 12.70 -6.87
C GLU A 36 0.61 11.76 -5.69
N SER A 37 1.18 10.57 -5.93
CA SER A 37 1.61 9.65 -4.88
C SER A 37 2.62 10.32 -3.93
N LEU A 38 3.65 10.99 -4.48
CA LEU A 38 4.63 11.73 -3.69
C LEU A 38 3.97 12.87 -2.90
N LEU A 39 3.10 13.66 -3.55
CA LEU A 39 2.38 14.74 -2.89
C LEU A 39 1.54 14.22 -1.71
N MET A 40 0.77 13.16 -1.92
CA MET A 40 -0.05 12.54 -0.87
C MET A 40 0.82 12.05 0.30
N ALA A 41 1.91 11.34 0.00
CA ALA A 41 2.84 10.87 1.02
C ALA A 41 3.47 12.04 1.82
N SER A 42 3.82 13.14 1.15
CA SER A 42 4.37 14.33 1.80
C SER A 42 3.36 15.00 2.76
N ILE A 43 2.07 15.01 2.40
CA ILE A 43 1.01 15.57 3.24
C ILE A 43 0.76 14.67 4.45
N LEU A 44 0.69 13.34 4.27
CA LEU A 44 0.55 12.40 5.38
C LEU A 44 1.71 12.56 6.38
N ARG A 45 2.96 12.57 5.89
CA ARG A 45 4.14 12.80 6.73
C ARG A 45 4.10 14.13 7.48
N ARG A 46 3.65 15.22 6.84
CA ARG A 46 3.49 16.53 7.50
C ARG A 46 2.56 16.46 8.71
N HIS A 47 1.58 15.55 8.70
CA HIS A 47 0.64 15.33 9.79
C HIS A 47 1.04 14.18 10.72
N GLY A 48 2.26 13.64 10.60
CA GLY A 48 2.75 12.54 11.43
C GLY A 48 2.11 11.18 11.10
N LEU A 49 1.53 11.03 9.91
CA LEU A 49 0.90 9.78 9.47
C LEU A 49 1.91 8.92 8.67
N PRO A 50 1.79 7.59 8.77
CA PRO A 50 2.68 6.64 8.13
C PRO A 50 2.43 6.54 6.62
N VAL A 51 3.51 6.33 5.89
CA VAL A 51 3.58 6.13 4.43
C VAL A 51 4.49 4.96 4.05
N LEU A 52 5.07 4.26 5.03
CA LEU A 52 5.76 3.00 4.88
C LEU A 52 5.16 1.93 5.82
N PRO A 53 5.11 0.65 5.42
CA PRO A 53 4.58 -0.43 6.26
C PRO A 53 5.34 -0.61 7.57
N GLU A 54 6.64 -0.33 7.61
CA GLU A 54 7.44 -0.45 8.83
C GLU A 54 7.01 0.56 9.90
N GLU A 55 6.48 1.72 9.48
CA GLU A 55 5.96 2.77 10.38
C GLU A 55 4.67 2.35 11.09
N ILE A 56 3.98 1.32 10.58
CA ILE A 56 2.82 0.68 11.21
C ILE A 56 3.12 -0.74 11.71
N GLY A 57 4.40 -1.11 11.84
CA GLY A 57 4.83 -2.37 12.45
C GLY A 57 4.74 -3.60 11.55
N PHE A 58 4.68 -3.41 10.23
CA PHE A 58 4.69 -4.50 9.25
C PHE A 58 5.98 -4.53 8.45
N THR A 59 6.46 -5.74 8.11
CA THR A 59 7.59 -5.87 7.19
C THR A 59 7.16 -5.64 5.75
N VAL A 60 8.12 -5.36 4.85
CA VAL A 60 7.87 -5.32 3.41
C VAL A 60 7.21 -6.60 2.91
N ASP A 61 7.65 -7.77 3.37
CA ASP A 61 7.07 -9.06 2.98
C ASP A 61 5.60 -9.18 3.40
N GLU A 62 5.27 -8.67 4.59
CA GLU A 62 3.89 -8.64 5.07
C GLU A 62 3.02 -7.69 4.26
N PHE A 63 3.56 -6.53 3.87
CA PHE A 63 2.89 -5.58 2.98
C PHE A 63 2.66 -6.17 1.60
N VAL A 64 3.67 -6.80 1.00
CA VAL A 64 3.56 -7.45 -0.31
C VAL A 64 2.46 -8.53 -0.28
N ARG A 65 2.42 -9.36 0.77
CA ARG A 65 1.33 -10.34 0.97
C ARG A 65 -0.04 -9.69 1.10
N ALA A 66 -0.15 -8.56 1.79
CA ALA A 66 -1.41 -7.83 1.92
C ALA A 66 -1.88 -7.23 0.59
N VAL A 67 -0.95 -6.73 -0.25
CA VAL A 67 -1.28 -6.23 -1.59
C VAL A 67 -1.74 -7.37 -2.50
N ASP A 68 -1.01 -8.49 -2.52
CA ASP A 68 -1.35 -9.69 -3.30
C ASP A 68 -2.74 -10.25 -2.92
N TYR A 69 -3.06 -10.26 -1.63
CA TYR A 69 -4.37 -10.69 -1.14
C TYR A 69 -5.49 -9.66 -1.37
N ALA A 70 -5.17 -8.38 -1.59
CA ALA A 70 -6.16 -7.30 -1.60
C ALA A 70 -7.34 -7.47 -2.59
N PRO A 71 -7.16 -8.00 -3.82
CA PRO A 71 -8.28 -8.30 -4.72
C PRO A 71 -9.33 -9.25 -4.14
N GLN A 72 -8.91 -10.19 -3.27
CA GLN A 72 -9.78 -11.20 -2.66
C GLN A 72 -10.70 -10.60 -1.59
N THR A 73 -10.39 -9.41 -1.07
CA THR A 73 -11.19 -8.75 -0.02
C THR A 73 -12.58 -8.31 -0.49
N ARG A 74 -12.78 -8.15 -1.80
CA ARG A 74 -14.10 -7.86 -2.39
C ARG A 74 -14.16 -8.38 -3.84
N PRO A 75 -14.45 -9.68 -4.02
CA PRO A 75 -14.53 -10.29 -5.35
C PRO A 75 -15.51 -9.54 -6.27
N GLY A 76 -15.13 -9.39 -7.54
CA GLY A 76 -15.91 -8.67 -8.55
C GLY A 76 -15.73 -7.14 -8.57
N ARG A 77 -14.97 -6.56 -7.62
CA ARG A 77 -14.57 -5.14 -7.72
C ARG A 77 -13.32 -5.01 -8.58
N PHE A 78 -13.39 -4.18 -9.62
CA PHE A 78 -12.23 -3.87 -10.47
C PHE A 78 -11.48 -2.63 -9.97
N THR A 79 -10.17 -2.73 -9.81
CA THR A 79 -9.24 -1.66 -9.42
C THR A 79 -7.92 -1.78 -10.20
N VAL A 80 -6.93 -0.94 -9.88
CA VAL A 80 -5.57 -1.03 -10.46
C VAL A 80 -4.89 -2.37 -10.15
N LEU A 81 -5.21 -3.01 -9.02
CA LEU A 81 -4.61 -4.29 -8.64
C LEU A 81 -5.06 -5.42 -9.57
N GLU A 82 -6.36 -5.45 -9.91
CA GLU A 82 -6.92 -6.40 -10.88
C GLU A 82 -6.45 -6.07 -12.30
N HIS A 83 -6.29 -4.78 -12.64
CA HIS A 83 -5.80 -4.38 -13.96
C HIS A 83 -4.37 -4.84 -14.22
N LEU A 84 -3.47 -4.64 -13.24
CA LEU A 84 -2.06 -4.99 -13.37
C LEU A 84 -1.79 -6.47 -13.12
N ASN A 85 -2.57 -7.11 -12.24
CA ASN A 85 -2.48 -8.54 -11.87
C ASN A 85 -1.01 -8.99 -11.64
N LEU A 86 -0.30 -8.21 -10.81
CA LEU A 86 1.12 -8.39 -10.56
C LEU A 86 1.38 -9.65 -9.74
N SER A 87 2.49 -10.33 -10.02
CA SER A 87 3.04 -11.35 -9.13
C SER A 87 3.61 -10.73 -7.85
N THR A 88 3.83 -11.56 -6.82
CA THR A 88 4.47 -11.14 -5.55
C THR A 88 5.82 -10.43 -5.78
N ASP A 89 6.62 -10.90 -6.74
CA ASP A 89 7.91 -10.29 -7.08
C ASP A 89 7.72 -8.92 -7.76
N GLN A 90 6.75 -8.81 -8.67
CA GLN A 90 6.44 -7.53 -9.32
C GLN A 90 5.86 -6.51 -8.33
N ILE A 91 5.08 -6.95 -7.34
CA ILE A 91 4.59 -6.10 -6.25
C ILE A 91 5.78 -5.60 -5.42
N ARG A 92 6.75 -6.47 -5.13
CA ARG A 92 7.97 -6.10 -4.39
C ARG A 92 8.80 -5.07 -5.15
N ASP A 93 8.98 -5.25 -6.45
CA ASP A 93 9.70 -4.30 -7.31
C ASP A 93 8.97 -2.95 -7.36
N ALA A 94 7.64 -2.96 -7.54
CA ALA A 94 6.83 -1.75 -7.52
C ALA A 94 6.87 -1.04 -6.15
N TYR A 95 6.91 -1.79 -5.05
CA TYR A 95 7.07 -1.22 -3.72
C TYR A 95 8.44 -0.57 -3.53
N ALA A 96 9.52 -1.20 -4.03
CA ALA A 96 10.85 -0.62 -3.98
C ALA A 96 10.93 0.71 -4.76
N ASP A 97 10.30 0.78 -5.94
CA ASP A 97 10.21 2.01 -6.73
C ASP A 97 9.35 3.08 -6.04
N TYR A 98 8.23 2.68 -5.42
CA TYR A 98 7.41 3.56 -4.59
C TYR A 98 8.20 4.16 -3.43
N ALA A 99 8.90 3.33 -2.66
CA ALA A 99 9.69 3.77 -1.52
C ALA A 99 10.78 4.77 -1.92
N LYS A 100 11.42 4.54 -3.07
CA LYS A 100 12.38 5.49 -3.67
C LYS A 100 11.71 6.80 -4.10
N THR A 101 10.55 6.70 -4.76
CA THR A 101 9.78 7.85 -5.24
C THR A 101 9.41 8.78 -4.09
N ILE A 102 8.92 8.24 -2.96
CA ILE A 102 8.49 9.07 -1.82
C ILE A 102 9.64 9.55 -0.92
N SER A 103 10.87 9.09 -1.16
CA SER A 103 12.06 9.48 -0.40
C SER A 103 12.94 10.51 -1.13
N SER A 104 12.57 10.86 -2.36
CA SER A 104 13.23 11.88 -3.19
C SER A 104 12.59 13.25 -2.97
#